data_AF-A0A7S2JQL3-F1
#
_entry.id   AF-A0A7S2JQL3-F1
#
_cell.length_a   1.000
_cell.length_b   1.000
_cell.length_c   1.000
_cell.angle_alpha   90.00
_cell.angle_beta   90.00
_cell.angle_gamma   90.00
#
_symmetry.space_group_name_H-M   'P 1'
#
loop_
_entity.id
_entity.type
_entity.pdbx_description
1 polymer ?
#
loop_
_entity_poly.entity_id
_entity_poly.type
_entity_poly.pdbx_seq_one_letter_code
_entity_poly.pdbx_strand_id
1 'polypeptide(L)'
;FIGRIIGKAILDGQHLDAYFTRSFYKHILSVPVTYHDMEAIDAEYYKSLKWILENDISGVLDLTFSHEVDDFGRREIVDLKPNGRNILVSEENKAEYVALISESKMTTAIKHQIQHFLQGFHELVPAHLVRIFNENELELLISGLPDIDVDDLRANTEYNGYAATSEVIQWFWRAVSDFDQEERA
;
A
#
# COMPACT_ATOMS: atom_id res chain seq x y z
N PHE A 1 18.14 6.32 -11.32
CA PHE A 1 18.24 7.76 -11.01
C PHE A 1 17.49 8.09 -9.72
N ILE A 2 16.15 7.98 -9.69
CA ILE A 2 15.34 8.33 -8.50
C ILE A 2 15.78 7.57 -7.24
N GLY A 3 16.02 6.25 -7.33
CA GLY A 3 16.52 5.48 -6.18
C GLY A 3 17.82 6.02 -5.59
N ARG A 4 18.74 6.55 -6.42
CA ARG A 4 19.98 7.19 -5.94
C ARG A 4 19.71 8.52 -5.25
N ILE A 5 18.74 9.31 -5.71
CA ILE A 5 18.38 10.59 -5.08
C ILE A 5 17.86 10.32 -3.66
N ILE A 6 16.93 9.38 -3.52
CA ILE A 6 16.35 9.05 -2.22
C ILE A 6 17.41 8.42 -1.30
N GLY A 7 18.22 7.50 -1.82
CA GLY A 7 19.33 6.92 -1.06
C GLY A 7 20.32 7.99 -0.59
N LYS A 8 20.62 9.01 -1.42
CA LYS A 8 21.50 10.12 -1.04
C LYS A 8 20.85 11.02 0.01
N ALA A 9 19.56 11.32 -0.12
CA ALA A 9 18.83 12.14 0.85
C ALA A 9 18.83 11.51 2.24
N ILE A 10 18.58 10.20 2.34
CA ILE A 10 18.69 9.45 3.60
C ILE A 10 20.10 9.54 4.19
N LEU A 11 21.15 9.33 3.38
CA LEU A 11 22.53 9.42 3.84
C LEU A 11 22.92 10.83 4.34
N ASP A 12 22.35 11.87 3.75
CA ASP A 12 22.61 13.26 4.11
C ASP A 12 21.72 13.77 5.24
N GLY A 13 20.78 12.95 5.74
CA GLY A 13 19.77 13.38 6.71
C GLY A 13 18.87 14.49 6.16
N GLN A 14 18.57 14.46 4.86
CA GLN A 14 17.65 15.39 4.21
C GLN A 14 16.31 14.70 3.96
N HIS A 15 15.23 15.41 4.27
CA HIS A 15 13.87 14.94 3.96
C HIS A 15 13.48 15.32 2.53
N LEU A 16 12.68 14.48 1.89
CA LEU A 16 12.13 14.69 0.57
C LEU A 16 10.60 14.67 0.66
N ASP A 17 9.96 15.61 -0.01
CA ASP A 17 8.50 15.62 -0.16
C ASP A 17 8.06 14.56 -1.19
N ALA A 18 8.20 13.28 -0.81
CA ALA A 18 8.07 12.13 -1.69
C ALA A 18 7.31 10.99 -0.98
N TYR A 19 5.99 10.99 -1.14
CA TYR A 19 5.10 9.97 -0.56
C TYR A 19 4.82 8.87 -1.57
N PHE A 20 5.31 7.67 -1.29
CA PHE A 20 4.99 6.47 -2.07
C PHE A 20 3.81 5.71 -1.48
N THR A 21 3.25 4.78 -2.24
CA THR A 21 2.23 3.86 -1.71
C THR A 21 2.87 2.88 -0.74
N ARG A 22 2.09 2.36 0.23
CA ARG A 22 2.54 1.31 1.16
C ARG A 22 3.13 0.09 0.46
N SER A 23 2.52 -0.33 -0.65
CA SER A 23 3.03 -1.42 -1.48
C SER A 23 4.45 -1.16 -1.99
N PHE A 24 4.78 0.09 -2.32
CA PHE A 24 6.10 0.46 -2.80
C PHE A 24 7.15 0.45 -1.68
N TYR A 25 6.81 0.95 -0.48
CA TYR A 25 7.70 0.82 0.69
C TYR A 25 7.97 -0.64 1.05
N LYS A 26 6.95 -1.51 0.97
CA LYS A 26 7.12 -2.96 1.14
C LYS A 26 8.10 -3.57 0.13
N HIS A 27 8.07 -3.12 -1.13
CA HIS A 27 9.07 -3.53 -2.13
C HIS A 27 10.49 -3.12 -1.74
N ILE A 28 10.69 -1.91 -1.20
CA ILE A 28 11.99 -1.45 -0.70
C ILE A 28 12.48 -2.32 0.47
N LEU A 29 11.57 -2.69 1.37
CA LEU A 29 11.85 -3.54 2.53
C LEU A 29 12.00 -5.02 2.18
N SER A 30 11.73 -5.42 0.94
CA SER A 30 11.62 -6.83 0.52
C SER A 30 10.59 -7.62 1.33
N VAL A 31 9.47 -6.97 1.68
CA VAL A 31 8.31 -7.53 2.37
C VAL A 31 7.25 -7.87 1.34
N PRO A 32 6.60 -9.05 1.42
CA PRO A 32 5.53 -9.40 0.49
C PRO A 32 4.33 -8.46 0.63
N VAL A 33 3.80 -8.02 -0.51
CA VAL A 33 2.56 -7.26 -0.58
C VAL A 33 1.35 -8.16 -0.35
N THR A 34 0.30 -7.60 0.23
CA THR A 34 -0.95 -8.29 0.57
C THR A 34 -2.14 -7.58 -0.08
N TYR A 35 -3.29 -8.24 -0.21
CA TYR A 35 -4.47 -7.60 -0.80
C TYR A 35 -4.96 -6.37 -0.02
N HIS A 36 -4.64 -6.27 1.28
CA HIS A 36 -4.93 -5.08 2.08
C HIS A 36 -4.19 -3.84 1.57
N ASP A 37 -3.00 -4.01 0.99
CA ASP A 37 -2.21 -2.91 0.42
C ASP A 37 -2.86 -2.32 -0.84
N MET A 38 -3.83 -3.02 -1.44
CA MET A 38 -4.62 -2.53 -2.56
C MET A 38 -5.52 -1.36 -2.16
N GLU A 39 -5.93 -1.25 -0.89
CA GLU A 39 -6.82 -0.17 -0.44
C GLU A 39 -6.20 1.22 -0.66
N ALA A 40 -4.89 1.34 -0.49
CA ALA A 40 -4.14 2.58 -0.71
C ALA A 40 -3.96 2.95 -2.20
N ILE A 41 -4.20 2.00 -3.12
CA ILE A 41 -4.05 2.20 -4.56
C ILE A 41 -5.41 2.36 -5.22
N ASP A 42 -6.34 1.46 -4.90
CA ASP A 42 -7.69 1.39 -5.43
C ASP A 42 -8.64 0.80 -4.37
N ALA A 43 -9.29 1.71 -3.64
CA ALA A 43 -10.23 1.36 -2.57
C ALA A 43 -11.48 0.63 -3.07
N GLU A 44 -11.92 0.87 -4.32
CA GLU A 44 -13.06 0.17 -4.90
C GLU A 44 -12.69 -1.28 -5.24
N TYR A 45 -11.54 -1.47 -5.88
CA TYR A 45 -11.03 -2.80 -6.20
C TYR A 45 -10.73 -3.61 -4.94
N TYR A 46 -10.16 -3.00 -3.91
CA TYR A 46 -9.99 -3.63 -2.60
C TYR A 46 -11.32 -4.15 -2.03
N LYS A 47 -12.40 -3.34 -2.08
CA LYS A 47 -13.73 -3.80 -1.65
C LYS A 47 -14.23 -5.00 -2.46
N SER A 48 -13.99 -5.02 -3.76
CA SER A 48 -14.33 -6.17 -4.60
C SER A 48 -13.54 -7.43 -4.23
N LEU A 49 -12.23 -7.31 -4.00
CA LEU A 49 -11.38 -8.43 -3.56
C LEU A 49 -11.80 -8.94 -2.18
N LYS A 50 -12.09 -8.04 -1.25
CA LYS A 50 -12.60 -8.37 0.08
C LYS A 50 -13.95 -9.08 -0.01
N TRP A 51 -14.85 -8.60 -0.87
CA TRP A 51 -16.15 -9.23 -1.11
C TRP A 51 -15.99 -10.66 -1.63
N ILE A 52 -15.09 -10.90 -2.58
CA ILE A 52 -14.77 -12.25 -3.10
C ILE A 52 -14.31 -13.18 -1.97
N LEU A 53 -13.48 -12.70 -1.05
CA LEU A 53 -13.01 -13.51 0.08
C LEU A 53 -14.12 -13.83 1.08
N GLU A 54 -14.99 -12.86 1.36
CA GLU A 54 -16.00 -12.95 2.44
C GLU A 54 -17.32 -13.60 1.99
N ASN A 55 -17.59 -13.69 0.69
CA ASN A 55 -18.86 -14.18 0.13
C ASN A 55 -18.65 -15.40 -0.77
N ASP A 56 -19.70 -16.18 -0.95
CA ASP A 56 -19.73 -17.30 -1.90
C ASP A 56 -19.81 -16.75 -3.34
N ILE A 57 -18.83 -17.12 -4.17
CA ILE A 57 -18.72 -16.69 -5.56
C ILE A 57 -19.36 -17.69 -6.55
N SER A 58 -19.85 -18.84 -6.08
CA SER A 58 -20.38 -19.93 -6.90
C SER A 58 -21.55 -19.46 -7.78
N GLY A 59 -21.34 -19.40 -9.09
CA GLY A 59 -22.37 -19.01 -10.07
C GLY A 59 -22.73 -17.51 -10.05
N VAL A 60 -22.00 -16.70 -9.30
CA VAL A 60 -22.15 -15.23 -9.25
C VAL A 60 -21.09 -14.55 -10.12
N LEU A 61 -19.87 -15.08 -10.12
CA LEU A 61 -18.72 -14.51 -10.81
C LEU A 61 -18.04 -15.56 -11.70
N ASP A 62 -17.97 -15.30 -13.01
CA ASP A 62 -17.20 -16.11 -13.96
C ASP A 62 -15.77 -15.57 -14.09
N LEU A 63 -14.99 -15.75 -13.02
CA LEU A 63 -13.59 -15.34 -12.98
C LEU A 63 -12.67 -16.48 -13.45
N THR A 64 -11.57 -16.11 -14.10
CA THR A 64 -10.46 -17.00 -14.42
C THR A 64 -9.19 -16.48 -13.78
N PHE A 65 -8.13 -17.30 -13.70
CA PHE A 65 -6.81 -16.83 -13.24
C PHE A 65 -6.08 -16.00 -14.31
N SER A 66 -6.76 -15.00 -14.87
CA SER A 66 -6.22 -14.04 -15.83
C SER A 66 -6.86 -12.66 -15.64
N HIS A 67 -6.20 -11.61 -16.15
CA HIS A 67 -6.75 -10.26 -16.13
C HIS A 67 -6.33 -9.49 -17.38
N GLU A 68 -7.14 -8.51 -17.75
CA GLU A 68 -6.85 -7.60 -18.86
C GLU A 68 -5.98 -6.44 -18.35
N VAL A 69 -4.89 -6.17 -19.07
CA VAL A 69 -3.99 -5.04 -18.87
C VAL A 69 -4.10 -4.14 -20.09
N ASP A 70 -4.34 -2.86 -19.88
CA ASP A 70 -4.27 -1.84 -20.93
C ASP A 70 -2.88 -1.22 -20.92
N ASP A 71 -2.08 -1.51 -21.94
CA ASP A 71 -0.76 -0.92 -22.14
C ASP A 71 -0.81 0.02 -23.35
N PHE A 72 -0.89 1.33 -23.08
CA PHE A 72 -0.98 2.39 -24.08
C PHE A 72 -2.08 2.18 -25.14
N GLY A 73 -3.27 1.72 -24.73
CA GLY A 73 -4.41 1.44 -25.59
C GLY A 73 -4.41 0.05 -26.21
N ARG A 74 -3.42 -0.79 -25.88
CA ARG A 74 -3.38 -2.19 -26.26
C ARG A 74 -3.83 -3.06 -25.09
N ARG A 75 -4.97 -3.71 -25.26
CA ARG A 75 -5.53 -4.66 -24.29
C ARG A 75 -4.85 -6.01 -24.45
N GLU A 76 -4.14 -6.44 -23.42
CA GLU A 76 -3.51 -7.76 -23.36
C GLU A 76 -4.05 -8.56 -22.17
N ILE A 77 -4.30 -9.85 -22.39
CA ILE A 77 -4.73 -10.75 -21.32
C ILE A 77 -3.48 -11.40 -20.72
N VAL A 78 -3.25 -11.13 -19.45
CA VAL A 78 -2.13 -11.67 -18.67
C VAL A 78 -2.63 -12.76 -17.75
N ASP A 79 -2.08 -13.97 -17.92
CA ASP A 79 -2.35 -15.09 -17.03
C ASP A 79 -1.66 -14.89 -15.68
N LEU A 80 -2.40 -15.02 -14.58
CA LEU A 80 -1.88 -14.89 -13.21
C LEU A 80 -1.03 -16.10 -12.80
N LYS A 81 -1.27 -17.25 -13.42
CA LYS A 81 -0.51 -18.50 -13.26
C LYS A 81 -0.45 -19.26 -14.58
N PRO A 82 0.41 -20.29 -14.73
CA PRO A 82 0.48 -21.05 -15.97
C PRO A 82 -0.90 -21.55 -16.41
N ASN A 83 -1.29 -21.22 -17.65
CA ASN A 83 -2.59 -21.57 -18.22
C ASN A 83 -3.81 -20.94 -17.49
N GLY A 84 -3.60 -19.81 -16.79
CA GLY A 84 -4.59 -19.22 -15.88
C GLY A 84 -5.93 -18.84 -16.50
N ARG A 85 -5.97 -18.37 -17.76
CA ARG A 85 -7.21 -18.13 -18.52
C ARG A 85 -8.13 -19.34 -18.65
N ASN A 86 -7.60 -20.56 -18.53
CA ASN A 86 -8.36 -21.80 -18.62
C ASN A 86 -8.70 -22.40 -17.25
N ILE A 87 -8.32 -21.71 -16.16
CA ILE A 87 -8.55 -22.15 -14.79
C ILE A 87 -9.62 -21.22 -14.20
N LEU A 88 -10.78 -21.78 -13.88
CA LEU A 88 -11.86 -21.05 -13.23
C LEU A 88 -11.54 -20.81 -11.75
N VAL A 89 -11.95 -19.64 -11.26
CA VAL A 89 -11.91 -19.33 -9.84
C VAL A 89 -13.11 -20.02 -9.16
N SER A 90 -12.83 -20.78 -8.12
CA SER A 90 -13.81 -21.51 -7.30
C SER A 90 -13.66 -21.09 -5.84
N GLU A 91 -14.61 -21.49 -4.99
CA GLU A 91 -14.56 -21.25 -3.55
C GLU A 91 -13.25 -21.72 -2.90
N GLU A 92 -12.71 -22.85 -3.38
CA GLU A 92 -11.48 -23.43 -2.84
C GLU A 92 -10.21 -22.66 -3.22
N ASN A 93 -10.23 -21.95 -4.36
CA ASN A 93 -9.04 -21.30 -4.92
C ASN A 93 -9.14 -19.76 -4.97
N LYS A 94 -10.26 -19.16 -4.52
CA LYS A 94 -10.46 -17.71 -4.53
C LYS A 94 -9.41 -16.94 -3.72
N ALA A 95 -8.91 -17.52 -2.63
CA ALA A 95 -7.84 -16.93 -1.84
C ALA A 95 -6.52 -16.82 -2.64
N GLU A 96 -6.20 -17.86 -3.42
CA GLU A 96 -5.05 -17.86 -4.34
C GLU A 96 -5.23 -16.80 -5.43
N TYR A 97 -6.43 -16.73 -6.02
CA TYR A 97 -6.76 -15.73 -7.04
C TYR A 97 -6.54 -14.30 -6.51
N VAL A 98 -7.07 -13.99 -5.32
CA VAL A 98 -6.95 -12.67 -4.70
C VAL A 98 -5.48 -12.33 -4.39
N ALA A 99 -4.67 -13.30 -3.96
CA ALA A 99 -3.24 -13.08 -3.74
C ALA A 99 -2.51 -12.77 -5.06
N LEU A 100 -2.72 -13.57 -6.10
CA LEU A 100 -2.02 -13.42 -7.39
C LEU A 100 -2.43 -12.16 -8.14
N ILE A 101 -3.72 -11.79 -8.14
CA ILE A 101 -4.18 -10.56 -8.82
C ILE A 101 -3.64 -9.32 -8.10
N SER A 102 -3.55 -9.36 -6.77
CA SER A 102 -2.96 -8.30 -5.94
C SER A 102 -1.48 -8.14 -6.25
N GLU A 103 -0.72 -9.24 -6.27
CA GLU A 103 0.70 -9.24 -6.63
C GLU A 103 0.92 -8.73 -8.07
N SER A 104 0.10 -9.18 -9.02
CA SER A 104 0.21 -8.77 -10.43
C SER A 104 0.05 -7.27 -10.61
N LYS A 105 -1.01 -6.69 -10.02
CA LYS A 105 -1.30 -5.26 -10.11
C LYS A 105 -0.28 -4.38 -9.39
N MET A 106 0.20 -4.81 -8.22
CA MET A 106 1.13 -3.99 -7.40
C MET A 106 2.60 -4.20 -7.72
N THR A 107 2.96 -5.32 -8.35
CA THR A 107 4.36 -5.72 -8.54
C THR A 107 4.66 -5.98 -9.99
N THR A 108 3.94 -6.92 -10.62
CA THR A 108 4.28 -7.40 -11.96
C THR A 108 4.20 -6.31 -13.01
N ALA A 109 3.17 -5.47 -12.95
CA ALA A 109 2.94 -4.37 -13.89
C ALA A 109 4.11 -3.35 -13.95
N ILE A 110 4.81 -3.13 -12.83
CA ILE A 110 5.89 -2.14 -12.70
C ILE A 110 7.21 -2.76 -12.24
N LYS A 111 7.38 -4.08 -12.46
CA LYS A 111 8.49 -4.86 -11.91
C LYS A 111 9.85 -4.30 -12.32
N HIS A 112 10.00 -3.92 -13.58
CA HIS A 112 11.25 -3.40 -14.11
C HIS A 112 11.60 -2.04 -13.46
N GLN A 113 10.62 -1.17 -13.29
CA GLN A 113 10.75 0.14 -12.67
C GLN A 113 11.15 0.01 -11.19
N ILE A 114 10.50 -0.90 -10.45
CA ILE A 114 10.86 -1.24 -9.07
C ILE A 114 12.31 -1.73 -9.03
N GLN A 115 12.71 -2.67 -9.88
CA GLN A 115 14.07 -3.22 -9.88
C GLN A 115 15.14 -2.14 -10.12
N HIS A 116 14.94 -1.24 -11.09
CA HIS A 116 15.87 -0.13 -11.34
C HIS A 116 15.90 0.88 -10.20
N PHE A 117 14.76 1.11 -9.54
CA PHE A 117 14.70 1.93 -8.35
C PHE A 117 15.52 1.29 -7.22
N LEU A 118 15.26 0.03 -6.89
CA LEU A 118 15.94 -0.71 -5.82
C LEU A 118 17.44 -0.81 -6.06
N GLN A 119 17.85 -1.08 -7.32
CA GLN A 119 19.26 -1.08 -7.68
C GLN A 119 19.92 0.27 -7.37
N GLY A 120 19.33 1.38 -7.81
CA GLY A 120 19.87 2.71 -7.54
C GLY A 120 19.83 3.10 -6.06
N PHE A 121 18.82 2.65 -5.32
CA PHE A 121 18.70 2.89 -3.88
C PHE A 121 19.76 2.13 -3.09
N HIS A 122 19.94 0.83 -3.38
CA HIS A 122 20.90 -0.03 -2.68
C HIS A 122 22.36 0.19 -3.04
N GLU A 123 22.65 0.93 -4.12
CA GLU A 123 24.01 1.44 -4.38
C GLU A 123 24.50 2.40 -3.29
N LEU A 124 23.58 3.10 -2.61
CA LEU A 124 23.90 4.07 -1.56
C LEU A 124 23.51 3.56 -0.17
N VAL A 125 22.35 2.92 -0.04
CA VAL A 125 21.82 2.45 1.25
C VAL A 125 21.72 0.92 1.26
N PRO A 126 22.61 0.22 1.99
CA PRO A 126 22.58 -1.24 2.08
C PRO A 126 21.24 -1.78 2.55
N ALA A 127 20.72 -2.82 1.87
CA ALA A 127 19.41 -3.40 2.17
C ALA A 127 19.24 -3.83 3.64
N HIS A 128 20.30 -4.34 4.28
CA HIS A 128 20.23 -4.78 5.68
C HIS A 128 19.97 -3.64 6.68
N LEU A 129 20.34 -2.39 6.36
CA LEU A 129 20.08 -1.24 7.23
C LEU A 129 18.63 -0.79 7.15
N VAL A 130 17.98 -1.01 6.02
CA VAL A 130 16.61 -0.54 5.78
C VAL A 130 15.57 -1.55 6.28
N ARG A 131 15.93 -2.84 6.31
CA ARG A 131 15.05 -3.93 6.79
C ARG A 131 14.70 -3.89 8.29
N ILE A 132 15.30 -2.97 9.06
CA ILE A 132 14.92 -2.77 10.46
C ILE A 132 13.63 -1.96 10.60
N PHE A 133 13.25 -1.22 9.57
CA PHE A 133 12.07 -0.37 9.55
C PHE A 133 10.85 -1.11 9.02
N ASN A 134 9.67 -0.71 9.47
CA ASN A 134 8.40 -1.01 8.81
C ASN A 134 8.07 0.02 7.72
N GLU A 135 6.97 -0.19 6.99
CA GLU A 135 6.56 0.68 5.88
C GLU A 135 6.32 2.14 6.29
N ASN A 136 5.73 2.38 7.46
CA ASN A 136 5.44 3.74 7.94
C ASN A 136 6.74 4.41 8.43
N GLU A 137 7.60 3.68 9.14
CA GLU A 137 8.89 4.20 9.60
C GLU A 137 9.81 4.56 8.42
N LEU A 138 9.80 3.77 7.35
CA LEU A 138 10.56 4.08 6.14
C LEU A 138 10.03 5.33 5.42
N GLU A 139 8.70 5.51 5.41
CA GLU A 139 8.08 6.73 4.93
C GLU A 139 8.54 7.94 5.73
N LEU A 140 8.47 7.88 7.07
CA LEU A 140 8.92 8.95 7.95
C LEU A 140 10.43 9.22 7.81
N LEU A 141 11.25 8.20 7.57
CA LEU A 141 12.68 8.36 7.31
C LEU A 141 12.94 9.17 6.02
N ILE A 142 12.08 9.03 5.02
CA ILE A 142 12.23 9.72 3.72
C ILE A 142 11.61 11.12 3.78
N SER A 143 10.40 11.23 4.31
CA SER A 143 9.58 12.45 4.26
C SER A 143 9.73 13.35 5.49
N GLY A 144 10.30 12.82 6.57
CA GLY A 144 10.34 13.48 7.87
C GLY A 144 9.03 13.34 8.63
N LEU A 145 9.05 13.73 9.91
CA LEU A 145 7.86 13.79 10.74
C LEU A 145 7.03 15.03 10.37
N PRO A 146 5.73 14.87 10.07
CA PRO A 146 4.85 16.00 9.89
C PRO A 146 4.66 16.74 11.22
N ASP A 147 4.49 18.06 11.15
CA ASP A 147 4.02 18.85 12.29
C ASP A 147 2.48 18.90 12.24
N ILE A 148 1.84 18.12 13.12
CA ILE A 148 0.37 17.96 13.14
C ILE A 148 -0.22 18.93 14.16
N ASP A 149 -0.88 19.96 13.65
CA ASP A 149 -1.70 20.87 14.47
C ASP A 149 -2.98 20.16 14.90
N VAL A 150 -3.02 19.78 16.18
CA VAL A 150 -4.16 19.06 16.78
C VAL A 150 -5.42 19.93 16.82
N ASP A 151 -5.29 21.25 16.95
CA ASP A 151 -6.43 22.16 16.98
C ASP A 151 -7.04 22.31 15.58
N ASP A 152 -6.20 22.40 14.54
CA ASP A 152 -6.67 22.37 13.15
C ASP A 152 -7.33 21.03 12.80
N LEU A 153 -6.71 19.91 13.19
CA LEU A 153 -7.29 18.58 12.98
C LEU A 153 -8.67 18.46 13.66
N ARG A 154 -8.80 18.95 14.90
CA ARG A 154 -10.06 18.95 15.65
C ARG A 154 -11.12 19.83 14.98
N ALA A 155 -10.74 20.99 14.45
CA ALA A 155 -11.64 21.91 13.77
C ALA A 155 -12.21 21.34 12.46
N ASN A 156 -11.46 20.46 11.80
CA ASN A 156 -11.81 19.86 10.51
C ASN A 156 -12.28 18.39 10.60
N THR A 157 -12.59 17.88 11.80
CA THR A 157 -13.08 16.50 11.98
C THR A 157 -14.60 16.42 11.99
N GLU A 158 -15.17 15.58 11.13
CA GLU A 158 -16.61 15.24 11.13
C GLU A 158 -16.89 13.98 11.95
N TYR A 159 -18.00 13.98 12.69
CA TYR A 159 -18.41 12.88 13.56
C TYR A 159 -19.64 12.17 13.01
N ASN A 160 -19.51 10.87 12.73
CA ASN A 160 -20.63 10.01 12.31
C ASN A 160 -21.13 9.20 13.51
N GLY A 161 -22.37 9.45 13.94
CA GLY A 161 -22.97 8.78 15.10
C GLY A 161 -22.50 9.28 16.47
N TYR A 162 -21.65 10.31 16.51
CA TYR A 162 -21.16 10.98 17.72
C TYR A 162 -21.30 12.50 17.58
N ALA A 163 -21.20 13.20 18.71
CA ALA A 163 -21.07 14.65 18.75
C ALA A 163 -19.71 15.04 19.32
N ALA A 164 -19.22 16.25 19.03
CA ALA A 164 -17.99 16.77 19.63
C ALA A 164 -18.04 16.79 21.17
N THR A 165 -19.23 16.86 21.75
CA THR A 165 -19.47 16.82 23.20
C THR A 165 -19.54 15.41 23.78
N SER A 166 -19.58 14.36 22.95
CA SER A 166 -19.59 12.98 23.41
C SER A 166 -18.33 12.68 24.23
N GLU A 167 -18.49 11.96 25.34
CA GLU A 167 -17.39 11.68 26.28
C GLU A 167 -16.22 10.95 25.61
N VAL A 168 -16.53 9.98 24.74
CA VAL A 168 -15.53 9.24 23.93
C VAL A 168 -14.71 10.18 23.04
N ILE A 169 -15.34 11.19 22.44
CA ILE A 169 -14.65 12.16 21.57
C ILE A 169 -13.76 13.08 22.41
N GLN A 170 -14.21 13.51 23.59
CA GLN A 170 -13.38 14.28 24.50
C GLN A 170 -12.16 13.50 24.99
N TRP A 171 -12.32 12.21 25.28
CA TRP A 171 -11.22 11.33 25.66
C TRP A 171 -10.22 11.11 24.53
N PHE A 172 -10.72 10.87 23.31
CA PHE A 172 -9.90 10.77 22.11
C PHE A 172 -8.99 11.99 21.96
N TRP A 173 -9.58 13.19 22.01
CA TRP A 173 -8.82 14.43 21.85
C TRP A 173 -7.87 14.74 23.00
N ARG A 174 -8.17 14.30 24.23
CA ARG A 174 -7.21 14.38 25.34
C ARG A 174 -5.99 13.49 25.08
N ALA A 175 -6.21 12.24 24.67
CA ALA A 175 -5.12 11.31 24.36
C ALA A 175 -4.25 11.84 23.22
N VAL A 176 -4.86 12.30 22.12
CA VAL A 176 -4.11 12.84 20.95
C VAL A 176 -3.30 14.09 21.32
N SER A 177 -3.81 14.95 22.21
CA SER A 177 -3.07 16.11 22.70
C SER A 177 -1.87 15.72 23.58
N ASP A 178 -1.93 14.57 24.25
CA ASP A 178 -0.85 14.06 25.11
C ASP A 178 0.23 13.30 24.33
N PHE A 179 -0.08 12.84 23.11
CA PHE A 179 0.87 12.14 22.23
C PHE A 179 2.02 13.03 21.78
N ASP A 180 3.20 12.42 21.60
CA ASP A 180 4.34 13.09 20.97
C ASP A 180 4.20 13.17 19.43
N GLN A 181 5.19 13.76 18.77
CA GLN A 181 5.12 13.98 17.31
C GLN A 181 5.18 12.67 16.51
N GLU A 182 5.87 11.64 17.04
CA GLU A 182 5.96 10.33 16.40
C GLU A 182 4.65 9.57 16.56
N GLU A 183 4.01 9.65 17.73
CA GLU A 183 2.72 9.02 18.01
C GLU A 183 1.56 9.66 17.25
N ARG A 184 1.67 10.94 16.88
CA ARG A 184 0.66 11.64 16.06
C ARG A 184 0.79 11.33 14.57
N ALA A 185 1.99 11.02 14.09
CA ALA A 185 2.32 10.79 12.68
C ALA A 185 1.94 9.38 12.21
#